data_AF-A0A1P8JQG0-F1
#
_entry.id   AF-A0A1P8JQG0-F1
#
_cell.length_a   1.000
_cell.length_b   1.000
_cell.length_c   1.000
_cell.angle_alpha   90.00
_cell.angle_beta   90.00
_cell.angle_gamma   90.00
#
_symmetry.space_group_name_H-M   'P 1'
#
loop_
_entity.id
_entity.type
_entity.pdbx_description
1 polymer ?
#
loop_
_entity_poly.entity_id
_entity_poly.type
_entity_poly.pdbx_seq_one_letter_code
_entity_poly.pdbx_strand_id
1 'polypeptide(L)'
;MTSTACWRGYIAQYQVVDGQLKLHDLSLNHRPRVVPGPRRLEPPSLNGVQAVREDEMFFCDWGFSNVNLPLGYTGGVVIGRDFIDDLSTHRGFDPVWEYRRVQELVFDKGRLVETNDASNDLDRRRIELKSQGAFDDAAKLGAIDTKMIEGLRRSYFR
;
A
#
# COMPACT_ATOMS: atom_id res chain seq x y z
N MET A 1 -4.17 0.63 -11.28
CA MET A 1 -3.21 0.62 -12.41
C MET A 1 -1.81 0.53 -11.84
N THR A 2 -1.09 -0.56 -12.03
CA THR A 2 0.34 -0.62 -11.67
C THR A 2 1.17 -0.08 -12.83
N SER A 3 1.84 1.04 -12.57
CA SER A 3 2.80 1.72 -13.46
C SER A 3 4.20 1.08 -13.32
N THR A 4 5.15 1.50 -14.15
CA THR A 4 6.60 1.20 -14.06
C THR A 4 7.23 1.48 -12.68
N ALA A 5 6.49 2.07 -11.75
CA ALA A 5 6.87 2.27 -10.36
C ALA A 5 6.94 0.97 -9.52
N CYS A 6 6.32 -0.14 -9.93
CA CYS A 6 6.36 -1.40 -9.16
C CYS A 6 7.59 -2.27 -9.53
N TRP A 7 8.80 -1.76 -9.26
CA TRP A 7 10.07 -2.51 -9.43
C TRP A 7 10.18 -3.73 -8.51
N ARG A 8 9.26 -3.89 -7.55
CA ARG A 8 9.19 -5.04 -6.64
C ARG A 8 8.73 -6.33 -7.32
N GLY A 9 8.06 -6.25 -8.47
CA GLY A 9 7.66 -7.42 -9.25
C GLY A 9 6.53 -8.25 -8.63
N TYR A 10 5.75 -7.66 -7.71
CA TYR A 10 4.54 -8.26 -7.15
C TYR A 10 3.51 -7.21 -6.71
N ILE A 11 2.25 -7.62 -6.65
CA ILE A 11 1.10 -6.87 -6.14
C ILE A 11 0.46 -7.74 -5.08
N ALA A 12 0.32 -7.22 -3.86
CA ALA A 12 -0.30 -7.93 -2.75
C ALA A 12 -1.54 -7.18 -2.30
N GLN A 13 -2.66 -7.91 -2.18
CA GLN A 13 -3.89 -7.42 -1.59
C GLN A 13 -4.03 -8.02 -0.19
N TYR A 14 -4.28 -7.17 0.78
CA TYR A 14 -4.43 -7.56 2.17
C TYR A 14 -5.86 -7.31 2.64
N GLN A 15 -6.30 -8.10 3.61
CA GLN A 15 -7.58 -7.91 4.26
C GLN A 15 -7.47 -8.12 5.76
N VAL A 16 -8.39 -7.50 6.50
CA VAL A 16 -8.58 -7.75 7.93
C VAL A 16 -9.92 -8.44 8.11
N VAL A 17 -9.90 -9.68 8.61
CA VAL A 17 -11.11 -10.49 8.87
C VAL A 17 -11.03 -11.01 10.29
N ASP A 18 -12.09 -10.80 11.08
CA ASP A 18 -12.15 -11.15 12.50
C ASP A 18 -10.96 -10.60 13.31
N GLY A 19 -10.52 -9.39 12.95
CA GLY A 19 -9.35 -8.72 13.54
C GLY A 19 -8.00 -9.33 13.15
N GLN A 20 -7.93 -10.27 12.21
CA GLN A 20 -6.67 -10.84 11.72
C GLN A 20 -6.28 -10.23 10.38
N LEU A 21 -5.06 -9.69 10.28
CA LEU A 21 -4.44 -9.32 9.01
C LEU A 21 -4.06 -10.58 8.22
N LYS A 22 -4.50 -10.64 6.97
CA LYS A 22 -4.26 -11.73 6.03
C LYS A 22 -3.78 -11.20 4.69
N LEU A 23 -2.88 -11.93 4.04
CA LEU A 23 -2.68 -11.82 2.60
C LEU A 23 -3.88 -12.50 1.91
N HIS A 24 -4.63 -11.71 1.15
CA HIS A 24 -5.80 -12.20 0.40
C HIS A 24 -5.37 -12.71 -0.97
N ASP A 25 -4.82 -11.82 -1.80
CA ASP A 25 -4.38 -12.12 -3.16
C ASP A 25 -2.94 -11.67 -3.38
N LEU A 26 -2.24 -12.35 -4.27
CA LEU A 26 -0.87 -12.05 -4.63
C LEU A 26 -0.65 -12.30 -6.13
N SER A 27 -0.31 -11.25 -6.88
CA SER A 27 0.17 -11.38 -8.26
C SER A 27 1.68 -11.13 -8.27
N LEU A 28 2.47 -11.96 -8.98
CA LEU A 28 3.93 -11.84 -8.98
C LEU A 28 4.61 -12.39 -10.24
N ASN A 29 5.86 -11.99 -10.46
CA ASN A 29 6.75 -12.61 -11.44
C ASN A 29 7.67 -13.62 -10.75
N HIS A 30 7.56 -14.90 -11.12
CA HIS A 30 8.44 -15.95 -10.63
C HIS A 30 9.42 -16.36 -11.73
N ARG A 31 10.69 -15.99 -11.55
CA ARG A 31 11.76 -16.22 -12.53
C ARG A 31 12.95 -16.92 -11.88
N PRO A 32 13.67 -17.79 -12.62
CA PRO A 32 14.88 -18.41 -12.10
C PRO A 32 15.95 -17.35 -11.79
N ARG A 33 16.69 -17.56 -10.70
CA ARG A 33 17.81 -16.68 -10.30
C ARG A 33 19.00 -16.73 -11.25
N VAL A 34 19.14 -17.83 -12.01
CA VAL A 34 20.29 -18.07 -12.90
C VAL A 34 19.80 -18.16 -14.35
N VAL A 35 20.49 -17.46 -15.24
CA VAL A 35 20.33 -17.55 -16.69
C VAL A 35 21.47 -18.46 -17.22
N PRO A 36 21.22 -19.40 -18.16
CA PRO A 36 20.01 -19.59 -18.95
C PRO A 36 18.99 -20.54 -18.28
N GLY A 37 17.77 -20.06 -18.12
CA GLY A 37 16.63 -20.84 -17.61
C GLY A 37 15.33 -20.39 -18.29
N PRO A 38 14.20 -21.09 -18.04
CA PRO A 38 12.91 -20.68 -18.60
C PRO A 38 12.58 -19.25 -18.16
N ARG A 39 12.02 -18.44 -19.07
CA ARG A 39 11.69 -17.03 -18.79
C ARG A 39 10.69 -16.87 -17.64
N ARG A 40 9.87 -17.89 -17.40
CA ARG A 40 8.83 -17.97 -16.37
C ARG A 40 8.90 -19.35 -15.74
N LEU A 41 8.86 -19.41 -14.41
CA LEU A 41 8.76 -20.64 -13.65
C LEU A 41 7.45 -20.61 -12.86
N GLU A 42 6.72 -21.71 -12.81
CA GLU A 42 5.54 -21.81 -11.93
C GLU A 42 6.00 -21.73 -10.46
N PRO A 43 5.44 -20.82 -9.65
CA PRO A 43 5.79 -20.72 -8.25
C PRO A 43 5.20 -21.89 -7.45
N PRO A 44 5.82 -22.26 -6.31
CA PRO A 44 5.23 -23.25 -5.41
C PRO A 44 3.88 -22.76 -4.86
N SER A 45 3.04 -23.70 -4.45
CA SER A 45 1.77 -23.37 -3.78
C SER A 45 2.00 -22.48 -2.56
N LEU A 46 1.13 -21.49 -2.38
CA LEU A 46 1.14 -20.59 -1.23
C LEU A 46 -0.07 -20.87 -0.35
N ASN A 47 0.16 -21.29 0.90
CA ASN A 47 -0.91 -21.67 1.83
C ASN A 47 -1.88 -22.73 1.25
N GLY A 48 -1.36 -23.69 0.49
CA GLY A 48 -2.16 -24.71 -0.20
C GLY A 48 -2.87 -24.25 -1.47
N VAL A 49 -2.77 -22.96 -1.83
CA VAL A 49 -3.33 -22.40 -3.07
C VAL A 49 -2.29 -22.48 -4.18
N GLN A 50 -2.68 -23.05 -5.32
CA GLN A 50 -1.84 -23.07 -6.53
C GLN A 50 -1.94 -21.74 -7.28
N ALA A 51 -0.84 -21.34 -7.91
CA ALA A 51 -0.86 -20.16 -8.78
C ALA A 51 -1.66 -20.45 -10.05
N VAL A 52 -2.34 -19.42 -10.54
CA VAL A 52 -2.94 -19.40 -11.87
C VAL A 52 -2.12 -18.45 -12.74
N ARG A 53 -1.97 -18.81 -14.01
CA ARG A 53 -1.28 -17.94 -14.96
C ARG A 53 -2.14 -16.72 -15.28
N GLU A 54 -1.55 -15.53 -15.16
CA GLU A 54 -2.21 -14.27 -15.51
C GLU A 54 -1.72 -13.79 -16.88
N ASP A 55 -2.45 -14.14 -17.94
CA ASP A 55 -2.09 -13.73 -19.30
C ASP A 55 -2.57 -12.32 -19.67
N GLU A 56 -3.57 -11.80 -18.96
CA GLU A 56 -4.13 -10.46 -19.19
C GLU A 56 -3.42 -9.36 -18.39
N MET A 57 -2.76 -9.71 -17.28
CA MET A 57 -2.05 -8.73 -16.45
C MET A 57 -0.67 -8.44 -17.02
N PHE A 58 -0.47 -7.23 -17.54
CA PHE A 58 0.76 -6.82 -18.23
C PHE A 58 2.06 -6.94 -17.39
N PHE A 59 1.96 -6.91 -16.05
CA PHE A 59 3.12 -6.79 -15.16
C PHE A 59 3.39 -7.99 -14.26
N CYS A 60 2.47 -8.97 -14.18
CA CYS A 60 2.62 -10.15 -13.33
C CYS A 60 2.27 -11.40 -14.13
N ASP A 61 3.15 -12.41 -14.08
CA ASP A 61 2.97 -13.66 -14.82
C ASP A 61 2.04 -14.66 -14.09
N TRP A 62 1.91 -14.53 -12.76
CA TRP A 62 1.21 -15.47 -11.89
C TRP A 62 0.34 -14.76 -10.87
N GLY A 63 -0.81 -15.35 -10.56
CA GLY A 63 -1.78 -14.89 -9.58
C GLY A 63 -2.14 -15.97 -8.57
N PHE A 64 -2.23 -15.59 -7.31
CA PHE A 64 -2.82 -16.38 -6.25
C PHE A 64 -4.06 -15.64 -5.74
N SER A 65 -5.21 -16.31 -5.74
CA SER A 65 -6.47 -15.74 -5.26
C SER A 65 -6.98 -16.47 -4.02
N ASN A 66 -7.60 -15.75 -3.09
CA ASN A 66 -8.18 -16.31 -1.86
C ASN A 66 -7.16 -17.10 -1.00
N VAL A 67 -5.90 -16.67 -0.98
CA VAL A 67 -4.80 -17.30 -0.23
C VAL A 67 -5.10 -17.36 1.26
N ASN A 68 -5.71 -16.30 1.79
CA ASN A 68 -6.13 -16.18 3.19
C ASN A 68 -5.02 -16.50 4.22
N LEU A 69 -3.76 -16.24 3.86
CA LEU A 69 -2.60 -16.52 4.70
C LEU A 69 -2.53 -15.50 5.86
N PRO A 70 -2.67 -15.93 7.13
CA PRO A 70 -2.51 -15.05 8.28
C PRO A 70 -1.09 -14.51 8.37
N LEU A 71 -0.96 -13.20 8.62
CA LEU A 71 0.34 -12.54 8.75
C LEU A 71 0.63 -12.23 10.22
N GLY A 72 1.84 -12.51 10.70
CA GLY A 72 2.30 -12.17 12.05
C GLY A 72 2.88 -10.75 12.18
N TYR A 73 2.29 -9.77 11.49
CA TYR A 73 2.82 -8.40 11.43
C TYR A 73 2.56 -7.60 12.71
N THR A 74 3.56 -6.89 13.22
CA THR A 74 3.42 -5.89 14.30
C THR A 74 3.82 -4.52 13.76
N GLY A 75 2.95 -3.53 13.89
CA GLY A 75 3.18 -2.17 13.40
C GLY A 75 1.91 -1.49 12.87
N GLY A 76 2.07 -0.28 12.37
CA GLY A 76 1.00 0.53 11.80
C GLY A 76 0.89 0.41 10.28
N VAL A 77 -0.33 0.27 9.77
CA VAL A 77 -0.67 0.36 8.34
C VAL A 77 -1.62 1.54 8.16
N VAL A 78 -1.26 2.49 7.30
CA VAL A 78 -2.14 3.63 6.97
C VAL A 78 -2.85 3.35 5.65
N ILE A 79 -4.17 3.48 5.66
CA ILE A 79 -5.03 3.28 4.49
C ILE A 79 -5.81 4.56 4.17
N GLY A 80 -5.98 4.81 2.87
CA GLY A 80 -6.73 5.95 2.35
C GLY A 80 -7.90 5.50 1.48
N ARG A 81 -9.01 6.24 1.52
CA ARG A 81 -10.15 6.09 0.62
C ARG A 81 -10.67 7.47 0.20
N ASP A 82 -11.31 7.51 -0.97
CA ASP A 82 -11.81 8.71 -1.65
C ASP A 82 -10.68 9.65 -2.00
N PHE A 83 -9.97 9.25 -3.04
CA PHE A 83 -8.93 10.05 -3.65
C PHE A 83 -9.44 11.44 -4.05
N ILE A 84 -8.59 12.45 -3.90
CA ILE A 84 -8.88 13.85 -4.18
C ILE A 84 -8.11 14.22 -5.45
N ASP A 85 -8.78 14.11 -6.61
CA ASP A 85 -8.15 14.34 -7.92
C ASP A 85 -7.43 15.70 -8.03
N ASP A 86 -7.99 16.75 -7.41
CA ASP A 86 -7.42 18.10 -7.38
C ASP A 86 -6.04 18.18 -6.69
N LEU A 87 -5.68 17.17 -5.90
CA LEU A 87 -4.40 17.08 -5.20
C LEU A 87 -3.43 16.11 -5.86
N SER A 88 -3.83 15.42 -6.93
CA SER A 88 -3.02 14.43 -7.62
C SER A 88 -1.70 15.04 -8.11
N THR A 89 -0.59 14.55 -7.57
CA THR A 89 0.75 14.99 -7.97
C THR A 89 1.38 14.13 -9.07
N HIS A 90 0.70 13.05 -9.52
CA HIS A 90 1.15 12.10 -10.54
C HIS A 90 2.54 11.48 -10.29
N ARG A 91 2.98 11.36 -9.03
CA ARG A 91 4.35 10.93 -8.68
C ARG A 91 4.58 9.41 -8.64
N GLY A 92 3.68 8.63 -9.25
CA GLY A 92 3.79 7.18 -9.33
C GLY A 92 3.40 6.42 -8.06
N PHE A 93 3.20 7.12 -6.94
CA PHE A 93 2.49 6.65 -5.75
C PHE A 93 1.72 7.83 -5.15
N ASP A 94 0.48 7.58 -4.75
CA ASP A 94 -0.40 8.60 -4.18
C ASP A 94 -0.21 8.61 -2.65
N PRO A 95 0.35 9.68 -2.06
CA PRO A 95 0.52 9.75 -0.62
C PRO A 95 -0.83 9.82 0.11
N VAL A 96 -0.85 9.33 1.35
CA VAL A 96 -2.10 9.16 2.13
C VAL A 96 -2.90 10.46 2.34
N TRP A 97 -2.25 11.63 2.25
CA TRP A 97 -2.92 12.91 2.39
C TRP A 97 -3.75 13.33 1.17
N GLU A 98 -3.57 12.67 0.02
CA GLU A 98 -4.40 12.84 -1.18
C GLU A 98 -5.76 12.11 -1.07
N TYR A 99 -6.09 11.55 0.10
CA TYR A 99 -7.36 10.87 0.37
C TYR A 99 -8.20 11.61 1.42
N ARG A 100 -9.53 11.61 1.24
CA ARG A 100 -10.45 12.27 2.20
C ARG A 100 -10.59 11.49 3.50
N ARG A 101 -10.69 10.17 3.41
CA ARG A 101 -10.80 9.27 4.56
C ARG A 101 -9.49 8.55 4.77
N VAL A 102 -8.89 8.72 5.94
CA VAL A 102 -7.60 8.12 6.26
C VAL A 102 -7.68 7.51 7.64
N GLN A 103 -7.29 6.24 7.71
CA GLN A 103 -7.24 5.49 8.96
C GLN A 103 -5.87 4.84 9.12
N GLU A 104 -5.40 4.81 10.35
CA GLU A 104 -4.29 3.97 10.76
C GLU A 104 -4.82 2.74 11.48
N LEU A 105 -4.33 1.58 11.06
CA LEU A 105 -4.60 0.28 11.66
C LEU A 105 -3.33 -0.18 12.37
N VAL A 106 -3.39 -0.38 13.68
CA VAL A 106 -2.25 -0.87 14.47
C VAL A 106 -2.43 -2.36 14.75
N PHE A 107 -1.40 -3.14 14.44
CA PHE A 107 -1.40 -4.58 14.63
C PHE A 107 -0.34 -5.01 15.66
N ASP A 108 -0.67 -6.04 16.44
CA ASP A 108 0.28 -6.86 17.19
C ASP A 108 0.15 -8.33 16.76
N LYS A 109 1.24 -8.91 16.23
CA LYS A 109 1.29 -10.29 15.74
C LYS A 109 0.14 -10.64 14.80
N GLY A 110 -0.23 -9.69 13.95
CA GLY A 110 -1.31 -9.80 12.97
C GLY A 110 -2.70 -9.48 13.49
N ARG A 111 -2.86 -9.23 14.79
CA ARG A 111 -4.14 -8.87 15.39
C ARG A 111 -4.31 -7.37 15.38
N LEU A 112 -5.42 -6.88 14.83
CA LEU A 112 -5.80 -5.47 14.92
C LEU A 112 -6.07 -5.14 16.39
N VAL A 113 -5.29 -4.22 16.95
CA VAL A 113 -5.40 -3.79 18.35
C VAL A 113 -5.93 -2.37 18.48
N GLU A 114 -5.76 -1.55 17.45
CA GLU A 114 -6.19 -0.15 17.45
C GLU A 114 -6.56 0.32 16.05
N THR A 115 -7.49 1.27 15.96
CA THR A 115 -7.84 1.98 14.73
C THR A 115 -7.98 3.45 15.03
N ASN A 116 -7.17 4.27 14.36
CA ASN A 116 -7.13 5.71 14.55
C ASN A 116 -7.60 6.42 13.30
N ASP A 117 -8.61 7.29 13.44
CA ASP A 117 -9.09 8.13 12.35
C ASP A 117 -8.24 9.41 12.26
N ALA A 118 -7.52 9.55 11.14
CA ALA A 118 -6.66 10.69 10.85
C ALA A 118 -7.30 11.68 9.85
N SER A 119 -8.55 11.46 9.45
CA SER A 119 -9.19 12.19 8.35
C SER A 119 -9.29 13.69 8.65
N ASN A 120 -9.75 14.06 9.84
CA ASN A 120 -9.92 15.47 10.23
C ASN A 120 -8.59 16.22 10.38
N ASP A 121 -7.58 15.55 10.92
CA ASP A 121 -6.27 16.17 11.12
C ASP A 121 -5.55 16.38 9.78
N LEU A 122 -5.64 15.40 8.88
CA LEU A 122 -5.13 15.58 7.52
C LEU A 122 -5.92 16.64 6.75
N ASP A 123 -7.23 16.76 6.99
CA ASP A 123 -8.04 17.81 6.36
C ASP A 123 -7.61 19.22 6.78
N ARG A 124 -7.42 19.44 8.09
CA ARG A 124 -6.91 20.71 8.62
C ARG A 124 -5.55 21.06 8.02
N ARG A 125 -4.64 20.09 7.93
CA ARG A 125 -3.30 20.31 7.36
C ARG A 125 -3.35 20.60 5.85
N ARG A 126 -4.25 19.97 5.10
CA ARG A 126 -4.48 20.31 3.69
C ARG A 126 -4.91 21.77 3.53
N ILE A 127 -5.87 22.23 4.36
CA ILE A 127 -6.35 23.62 4.33
C ILE A 127 -5.21 24.59 4.66
N GLU A 128 -4.42 24.29 5.69
CA GLU A 128 -3.27 25.10 6.09
C GLU A 128 -2.20 25.18 4.99
N LEU A 129 -1.82 24.06 4.40
CA LEU A 129 -0.82 24.03 3.33
C LEU A 129 -1.33 24.72 2.06
N LYS A 130 -2.62 24.60 1.74
CA LYS A 130 -3.23 25.27 0.60
C LYS A 130 -3.24 26.79 0.78
N SER A 131 -3.52 27.30 1.99
CA SER A 131 -3.46 28.74 2.25
C SER A 131 -2.04 29.31 2.18
N GLN A 132 -1.02 28.46 2.36
CA GLN A 132 0.40 28.80 2.21
C GLN A 132 0.93 28.66 0.77
N GLY A 133 0.07 28.30 -0.21
CA GLY A 133 0.48 28.06 -1.60
C GLY A 133 1.43 26.86 -1.76
N ALA A 134 1.39 25.90 -0.84
CA ALA A 134 2.34 24.79 -0.81
C ALA A 134 2.18 23.83 -2.00
N PHE A 135 0.97 23.74 -2.57
CA PHE A 135 0.64 22.87 -3.71
C PHE A 135 0.94 23.52 -5.07
N ASP A 136 1.30 24.81 -5.11
CA ASP A 136 1.51 25.56 -6.36
C ASP A 136 2.93 25.36 -6.93
N ASP A 137 3.83 24.72 -6.17
CA ASP A 137 5.24 24.54 -6.52
C ASP A 137 5.68 23.09 -6.31
N ALA A 138 6.01 22.41 -7.41
CA ALA A 138 6.43 21.02 -7.42
C ALA A 138 7.69 20.75 -6.57
N ALA A 139 8.56 21.75 -6.38
CA ALA A 139 9.75 21.63 -5.53
C ALA A 139 9.41 21.57 -4.03
N LYS A 140 8.21 22.03 -3.62
CA LYS A 140 7.75 22.03 -2.23
C LYS A 140 7.01 20.76 -1.82
N LEU A 141 6.56 19.95 -2.79
CA LEU A 141 5.80 18.72 -2.56
C LEU A 141 6.55 17.67 -1.73
N GLY A 142 7.87 17.54 -1.88
CA GLY A 142 8.66 16.63 -1.04
C GLY A 142 8.70 17.03 0.45
N ALA A 143 8.65 18.33 0.73
CA ALA A 143 8.53 18.84 2.09
C ALA A 143 7.10 18.67 2.65
N ILE A 144 6.08 18.65 1.77
CA ILE A 144 4.69 18.38 2.15
C ILE A 144 4.56 16.96 2.69
N ASP A 145 5.12 15.94 2.03
CA ASP A 145 5.07 14.56 2.54
C ASP A 145 5.62 14.47 3.96
N THR A 146 6.74 15.15 4.22
CA THR A 146 7.36 15.17 5.55
C THR A 146 6.47 15.87 6.57
N LYS A 147 5.95 17.06 6.26
CA LYS A 147 5.06 17.83 7.15
C LYS A 147 3.71 17.18 7.38
N MET A 148 3.15 16.49 6.38
CA MET A 148 1.86 15.80 6.48
C MET A 148 1.96 14.54 7.33
N ILE A 149 3.12 13.86 7.29
CA ILE A 149 3.37 12.63 8.05
C ILE A 149 3.98 12.92 9.44
N GLU A 150 4.61 14.09 9.63
CA GLU A 150 5.02 14.58 10.95
C GLU A 150 3.79 14.74 11.86
N GLY A 151 3.69 13.91 12.90
CA GLY A 151 2.54 13.89 13.81
C GLY A 151 1.59 12.70 13.60
N LEU A 152 1.49 12.12 12.39
CA LEU A 152 1.11 10.71 12.28
C LEU A 152 2.21 9.88 12.97
N ARG A 153 3.48 10.28 12.77
CA ARG A 153 4.67 9.63 13.32
C ARG A 153 4.85 9.51 14.84
N ARG A 154 4.12 10.28 15.64
CA ARG A 154 4.43 10.45 17.07
C ARG A 154 3.68 9.48 18.00
N SER A 155 2.76 8.68 17.48
CA SER A 155 2.07 7.62 18.24
C SER A 155 2.76 6.25 18.15
N TYR A 156 3.77 6.06 17.29
CA TYR A 156 4.16 4.74 16.78
C TYR A 156 4.94 3.79 17.70
N PHE A 157 5.36 4.22 18.90
CA PHE A 157 5.88 3.34 19.94
C PHE A 157 5.63 4.01 21.30
N ARG A 158 4.56 3.62 21.98
CA ARG A 158 4.47 3.73 23.44
C ARG A 158 4.57 2.35 24.05
#